data_AF-A0A837HA72-F1
#
_entry.id   AF-A0A837HA72-F1
#
_cell.length_a   1.000
_cell.length_b   1.000
_cell.length_c   1.000
_cell.angle_alpha   90.00
_cell.angle_beta   90.00
_cell.angle_gamma   90.00
#
_symmetry.space_group_name_H-M   'P 1'
#
loop_
_entity.id
_entity.type
_entity.pdbx_description
1 polymer ?
#
loop_
_entity_poly.entity_id
_entity_poly.type
_entity_poly.pdbx_seq_one_letter_code
_entity_poly.pdbx_strand_id
1 'polypeptide(L)'
;MKKEVTLVITVCLFLLAYVLDYFAGSINLGLINPMDFLNQTYFKLYPMTFVAVIIRSVAITLSTTLVLSIMERQFFKKMIISLFLGFVAEIYAFQILATGAKVTPTLWTLAISYGGALLIIPIAFYIFASIADFLIPQRKNATHLPTNQTDNSSSVLNP
;
A
#
# COMPACT_ATOMS: atom_id res chain seq x y z
N MET A 1 8.30 -2.50 12.04
CA MET A 1 7.50 -1.56 12.86
C MET A 1 6.17 -2.20 13.18
N LYS A 2 5.59 -1.96 14.36
CA LYS A 2 4.23 -2.44 14.67
C LYS A 2 3.25 -1.79 13.69
N LYS A 3 2.27 -2.56 13.18
CA LYS A 3 1.25 -2.08 12.23
C LYS A 3 0.56 -0.79 12.70
N GLU A 4 0.41 -0.66 14.02
CA GLU A 4 -0.09 0.52 14.73
C GLU A 4 0.69 1.80 14.43
N VAL A 5 2.03 1.74 14.41
CA VAL A 5 2.87 2.91 14.14
C VAL A 5 2.70 3.36 12.70
N THR A 6 2.66 2.41 11.75
CA THR A 6 2.40 2.71 10.34
C THR A 6 1.01 3.34 10.15
N LEU A 7 0.00 2.87 10.89
CA LEU A 7 -1.35 3.46 10.87
C LEU A 7 -1.33 4.91 11.34
N VAL A 8 -0.72 5.18 12.51
CA VAL A 8 -0.63 6.55 13.06
C VAL A 8 0.09 7.48 12.07
N ILE A 9 1.22 7.05 11.51
CA ILE A 9 1.95 7.81 10.50
C ILE A 9 1.07 8.12 9.29
N THR A 10 0.31 7.12 8.81
CA THR A 10 -0.58 7.28 7.64
C THR A 10 -1.67 8.32 7.92
N VAL A 11 -2.29 8.28 9.10
CA VAL A 11 -3.31 9.26 9.51
C VAL A 11 -2.70 10.67 9.62
N CYS A 12 -1.51 10.80 10.22
CA CYS A 12 -0.81 12.07 10.30
C CYS A 12 -0.48 12.65 8.91
N LEU A 13 -0.08 11.81 7.96
CA LEU A 13 0.19 12.25 6.57
C LEU A 13 -1.08 12.76 5.88
N PHE A 14 -2.21 12.07 6.05
CA PHE A 14 -3.50 12.55 5.52
C PHE A 14 -3.92 13.88 6.12
N LEU A 15 -3.79 14.03 7.45
CA LEU A 15 -4.09 15.29 8.14
C LEU A 15 -3.16 16.42 7.67
N LEU A 16 -1.87 16.13 7.52
CA LEU A 16 -0.91 17.10 7.02
C LEU A 16 -1.27 17.56 5.60
N ALA A 17 -1.53 16.62 4.68
CA ALA A 17 -1.96 16.96 3.32
C ALA A 17 -3.26 17.78 3.29
N TYR A 18 -4.21 17.49 4.19
CA TYR A 18 -5.45 18.26 4.31
C TYR A 18 -5.20 19.70 4.77
N VAL A 19 -4.35 19.90 5.77
CA VAL A 19 -3.98 21.24 6.26
C VAL A 19 -3.25 22.04 5.17
N LEU A 20 -2.35 21.40 4.41
CA LEU A 20 -1.66 22.08 3.31
C LEU A 20 -2.63 22.52 2.20
N ASP A 21 -3.60 21.67 1.84
CA ASP A 21 -4.62 22.04 0.85
C ASP A 21 -5.51 23.19 1.35
N TYR A 22 -5.82 23.23 2.64
CA TYR A 22 -6.55 24.35 3.24
C TYR A 22 -5.80 25.67 3.07
N PHE A 23 -4.47 25.67 3.26
CA PHE A 23 -3.63 26.86 3.04
C PHE A 23 -3.45 27.20 1.55
N ALA A 24 -3.46 26.21 0.67
CA ALA A 24 -3.28 26.42 -0.77
C ALA A 24 -4.53 27.05 -1.45
N GLY A 25 -5.71 26.84 -0.88
CA GLY A 25 -6.97 27.33 -1.43
C GLY A 25 -7.44 26.55 -2.67
N SER A 26 -8.55 26.99 -3.26
CA SER A 26 -9.17 26.31 -4.40
C SER A 26 -8.42 26.63 -5.70
N ILE A 27 -7.77 25.62 -6.28
CA ILE A 27 -7.00 25.76 -7.53
C ILE A 27 -7.66 24.92 -8.62
N ASN A 28 -7.92 25.53 -9.78
CA ASN A 28 -8.37 24.83 -10.98
C ASN A 28 -7.16 24.53 -11.87
N LEU A 29 -6.76 23.26 -11.91
CA LEU A 29 -5.70 22.78 -12.79
C LEU A 29 -6.35 22.17 -14.05
N GLY A 30 -6.12 22.80 -15.21
CA GLY A 30 -6.56 22.29 -16.52
C GLY A 30 -5.57 21.29 -17.08
N LEU A 31 -5.39 20.15 -16.40
CA LEU A 31 -4.42 19.12 -16.78
C LEU A 31 -5.10 18.07 -17.67
N ILE A 32 -4.45 17.73 -18.79
CA ILE A 32 -4.88 16.64 -19.66
C ILE A 32 -4.28 15.32 -19.17
N ASN A 33 -3.01 15.34 -18.76
CA ASN A 33 -2.31 14.18 -18.23
C ASN A 33 -1.84 14.40 -16.78
N PRO A 34 -1.81 13.35 -15.95
CA PRO A 34 -1.28 13.45 -14.59
C PRO A 34 0.23 13.77 -14.59
N MET A 35 0.96 13.38 -15.63
CA MET A 35 2.39 13.67 -15.73
C MET A 35 2.71 15.14 -15.99
N ASP A 36 1.77 15.91 -16.54
CA ASP A 36 2.00 17.33 -16.84
C ASP A 36 2.18 18.16 -15.55
N PHE A 37 1.62 17.67 -14.42
CA PHE A 37 1.72 18.32 -13.12
C PHE A 37 3.12 18.23 -12.48
N LEU A 38 3.94 17.23 -12.87
CA LEU A 38 5.33 17.09 -12.41
C LEU A 38 6.28 18.13 -13.03
N ASN A 39 5.80 18.97 -13.94
CA ASN A 39 6.61 20.01 -14.54
C ASN A 39 7.02 21.08 -13.51
N GLN A 40 8.26 21.56 -13.61
CA GLN A 40 8.85 22.55 -12.70
C GLN A 40 8.03 23.84 -12.62
N THR A 41 7.26 24.16 -13.66
CA THR A 41 6.35 25.30 -13.70
C THR A 41 5.28 25.23 -12.61
N TYR A 42 4.62 24.08 -12.42
CA TYR A 42 3.57 23.92 -11.42
C TYR A 42 4.12 23.90 -9.99
N PHE A 43 5.34 23.37 -9.81
CA PHE A 43 6.03 23.44 -8.53
C PHE A 43 6.27 24.89 -8.07
N LYS A 44 6.69 25.77 -8.99
CA LYS A 44 6.93 27.19 -8.69
C LYS A 44 5.64 27.98 -8.49
N LEU A 45 4.58 27.65 -9.23
CA LEU A 45 3.30 28.37 -9.15
C LEU A 45 2.48 27.94 -7.91
N TYR A 46 2.50 26.64 -7.57
CA TYR A 46 1.67 26.06 -6.52
C TYR A 46 2.47 25.10 -5.62
N PRO A 47 3.49 25.59 -4.89
CA PRO A 47 4.39 24.75 -4.10
C PRO A 47 3.66 23.99 -2.97
N MET A 48 2.72 24.64 -2.29
CA MET A 48 1.94 24.00 -1.20
C MET A 48 1.10 22.84 -1.72
N THR A 49 0.39 23.05 -2.83
CA THR A 49 -0.45 22.04 -3.48
C THR A 49 0.37 20.88 -4.00
N PHE A 50 1.52 21.16 -4.59
CA PHE A 50 2.44 20.15 -5.09
C PHE A 50 2.90 19.23 -3.95
N VAL A 51 3.32 19.81 -2.83
CA VAL A 51 3.73 19.06 -1.64
C VAL A 51 2.55 18.29 -1.04
N ALA A 52 1.36 18.88 -0.97
CA ALA A 52 0.16 18.21 -0.47
C ALA A 52 -0.19 16.96 -1.27
N VAL A 53 -0.12 17.04 -2.60
CA VAL A 53 -0.34 15.90 -3.50
C VAL A 53 0.66 14.78 -3.23
N ILE A 54 1.97 15.10 -3.13
CA ILE A 54 3.01 14.10 -2.85
C ILE A 54 2.78 13.42 -1.49
N ILE A 55 2.53 14.20 -0.44
CA ILE A 55 2.28 13.67 0.91
C ILE A 55 1.06 12.74 0.88
N ARG A 56 0.00 13.15 0.20
CA ARG A 56 -1.22 12.34 0.05
C ARG A 56 -0.96 11.05 -0.72
N SER A 57 -0.16 11.08 -1.79
CA SER A 57 0.22 9.88 -2.53
C SER A 57 0.97 8.89 -1.66
N VAL A 58 1.94 9.35 -0.87
CA VAL A 58 2.65 8.50 0.10
C VAL A 58 1.68 7.91 1.12
N ALA A 59 0.74 8.70 1.63
CA ALA A 59 -0.30 8.21 2.55
C ALA A 59 -1.17 7.12 1.92
N ILE A 60 -1.57 7.28 0.65
CA ILE A 60 -2.34 6.27 -0.10
C ILE A 60 -1.54 4.97 -0.26
N THR A 61 -0.26 5.07 -0.64
CA THR A 61 0.62 3.90 -0.78
C THR A 61 0.79 3.18 0.56
N LEU A 62 1.03 3.92 1.65
CA LEU A 62 1.15 3.34 2.99
C LEU A 62 -0.16 2.70 3.45
N SER A 63 -1.30 3.35 3.22
CA SER A 63 -2.62 2.79 3.51
C SER A 63 -2.85 1.48 2.76
N THR A 64 -2.50 1.44 1.48
CA THR A 64 -2.67 0.25 0.63
C THR A 64 -1.80 -0.91 1.11
N THR A 65 -0.52 -0.63 1.42
CA THR A 65 0.40 -1.64 1.97
C THR A 65 -0.03 -2.12 3.35
N LEU A 66 -0.63 -1.26 4.18
CA LEU A 66 -1.17 -1.61 5.48
C LEU A 66 -2.37 -2.57 5.35
N VAL A 67 -3.31 -2.28 4.43
CA VAL A 67 -4.44 -3.20 4.13
C VAL A 67 -3.92 -4.56 3.67
N LEU A 68 -2.95 -4.59 2.76
CA LEU A 68 -2.31 -5.83 2.30
C LEU A 68 -1.54 -6.56 3.41
N SER A 69 -1.14 -5.87 4.47
CA SER A 69 -0.50 -6.45 5.65
C SER A 69 -1.44 -7.33 6.48
N ILE A 70 -2.76 -7.21 6.28
CA ILE A 70 -3.77 -8.04 6.95
C ILE A 70 -3.78 -9.46 6.36
N MET A 71 -3.51 -9.63 5.07
CA MET A 71 -3.35 -10.96 4.47
C MET A 71 -2.04 -11.62 4.93
N GLU A 72 -2.09 -12.80 5.54
CA GLU A 72 -0.90 -13.49 6.01
C GLU A 72 -0.23 -14.32 4.90
N ARG A 73 1.12 -14.24 4.83
CA ARG A 73 2.05 -15.08 4.03
C ARG A 73 1.79 -15.30 2.53
N GLN A 74 0.82 -14.62 1.92
CA GLN A 74 0.51 -14.77 0.48
C GLN A 74 1.19 -13.67 -0.37
N PHE A 75 2.52 -13.65 -0.40
CA PHE A 75 3.30 -12.59 -1.09
C PHE A 75 2.96 -12.45 -2.57
N PHE A 76 2.77 -13.57 -3.27
CA PHE A 76 2.36 -13.57 -4.68
C PHE A 76 1.00 -12.90 -4.92
N LYS A 77 0.00 -13.17 -4.06
CA LYS A 77 -1.32 -12.53 -4.18
C LYS A 77 -1.23 -11.03 -3.87
N LYS A 78 -0.44 -10.63 -2.87
CA LYS A 78 -0.22 -9.21 -2.54
C LYS A 78 0.40 -8.45 -3.70
N MET A 79 1.34 -9.06 -4.41
CA MET A 79 1.94 -8.51 -5.62
C MET A 79 0.87 -8.28 -6.70
N ILE A 80 0.08 -9.30 -7.04
CA ILE A 80 -0.98 -9.19 -8.06
C ILE A 80 -1.98 -8.09 -7.70
N ILE A 81 -2.47 -8.08 -6.45
CA ILE A 81 -3.44 -7.07 -5.99
C ILE A 81 -2.83 -5.67 -6.08
N SER A 82 -1.58 -5.49 -5.64
CA SER A 82 -0.90 -4.18 -5.71
C SER A 82 -0.73 -3.71 -7.15
N LEU A 83 -0.36 -4.62 -8.06
CA LEU A 83 -0.19 -4.32 -9.48
C LEU A 83 -1.54 -3.94 -10.11
N PHE A 84 -2.59 -4.71 -9.81
CA PHE A 84 -3.94 -4.40 -10.25
C PHE A 84 -4.42 -3.04 -9.73
N LEU A 85 -4.24 -2.75 -8.45
CA LEU A 85 -4.61 -1.45 -7.86
C LEU A 85 -3.83 -0.29 -8.50
N GLY A 86 -2.52 -0.45 -8.71
CA GLY A 86 -1.70 0.56 -9.37
C GLY A 86 -2.16 0.83 -10.81
N PHE A 87 -2.44 -0.22 -11.57
CA PHE A 87 -2.94 -0.09 -12.94
C PHE A 87 -4.31 0.58 -13.02
N VAL A 88 -5.25 0.19 -12.14
CA VAL A 88 -6.58 0.82 -12.06
C VAL A 88 -6.48 2.29 -11.65
N ALA A 89 -5.60 2.63 -10.70
CA ALA A 89 -5.39 4.00 -10.26
C ALA A 89 -4.92 4.91 -11.40
N GLU A 90 -4.00 4.44 -12.24
CA GLU A 90 -3.52 5.19 -13.40
C GLU A 90 -4.61 5.37 -14.46
N ILE A 91 -5.29 4.30 -14.86
CA ILE A 91 -6.39 4.38 -15.85
C ILE A 91 -7.50 5.31 -15.36
N TYR A 92 -7.87 5.18 -14.09
CA TYR A 92 -8.86 6.04 -13.46
C TYR A 92 -8.46 7.52 -13.57
N ALA A 93 -7.20 7.83 -13.28
CA ALA A 93 -6.70 9.20 -13.36
C ALA A 93 -6.71 9.75 -14.78
N PHE A 94 -6.25 8.97 -15.76
CA PHE A 94 -6.33 9.35 -17.17
C PHE A 94 -7.76 9.60 -17.61
N GLN A 95 -8.70 8.74 -17.22
CA GLN A 95 -10.10 8.89 -17.61
C GLN A 95 -10.72 10.16 -17.00
N ILE A 96 -10.50 10.42 -15.71
CA ILE A 96 -11.08 11.60 -15.05
C ILE A 96 -10.48 12.90 -15.61
N LEU A 97 -9.18 12.94 -15.87
CA LEU A 97 -8.51 14.11 -16.45
C LEU A 97 -8.93 14.34 -17.91
N ALA A 98 -9.00 13.29 -18.73
CA ALA A 98 -9.37 13.39 -20.14
C ALA A 98 -10.85 13.75 -20.35
N THR A 99 -11.75 13.19 -19.53
CA THR A 99 -13.19 13.48 -19.63
C THR A 99 -13.59 14.79 -18.96
N GLY A 100 -12.71 15.37 -18.13
CA GLY A 100 -13.02 16.54 -17.31
C GLY A 100 -14.14 16.26 -16.29
N ALA A 101 -14.46 14.99 -16.03
CA ALA A 101 -15.53 14.60 -15.14
C ALA A 101 -15.22 15.04 -13.70
N LYS A 102 -16.08 15.87 -13.11
CA LYS A 102 -15.91 16.38 -11.74
C LYS A 102 -16.34 15.39 -10.65
N VAL A 103 -16.15 14.10 -10.88
CA VAL A 103 -16.48 13.05 -9.88
C VAL A 103 -15.55 13.16 -8.67
N THR A 104 -14.26 13.38 -8.92
CA THR A 104 -13.23 13.51 -7.90
C THR A 104 -12.43 14.79 -8.15
N PRO A 105 -12.10 15.58 -7.11
CA PRO A 105 -11.27 16.77 -7.30
C PRO A 105 -9.93 16.42 -7.95
N THR A 106 -9.44 17.27 -8.85
CA THR A 106 -8.21 17.04 -9.63
C THR A 106 -7.01 16.66 -8.75
N LEU A 107 -6.88 17.29 -7.58
CA LEU A 107 -5.81 17.03 -6.60
C LEU A 107 -5.84 15.60 -6.05
N TRP A 108 -7.04 15.05 -5.84
CA TRP A 108 -7.22 13.67 -5.40
C TRP A 108 -6.91 12.69 -6.53
N THR A 109 -7.35 12.99 -7.75
CA THR A 109 -7.05 12.20 -8.94
C THR A 109 -5.54 12.09 -9.19
N LEU A 110 -4.81 13.20 -9.08
CA LEU A 110 -3.34 13.24 -9.13
C LEU A 110 -2.71 12.41 -8.01
N ALA A 111 -3.20 12.59 -6.78
CA ALA A 111 -2.65 11.86 -5.64
C ALA A 111 -2.84 10.34 -5.76
N ILE A 112 -3.97 9.90 -6.33
CA ILE A 112 -4.29 8.49 -6.60
C ILE A 112 -3.36 7.93 -7.68
N SER A 113 -3.16 8.65 -8.80
CA SER A 113 -2.22 8.24 -9.86
C SER A 113 -0.82 8.04 -9.28
N TYR A 114 -0.24 9.06 -8.64
CA TYR A 114 1.10 8.95 -8.07
C TYR A 114 1.20 7.95 -6.91
N GLY A 115 0.14 7.81 -6.11
CA GLY A 115 0.07 6.78 -5.07
C GLY A 115 0.09 5.37 -5.66
N GLY A 116 -0.59 5.18 -6.81
CA GLY A 116 -0.57 3.98 -7.64
C GLY A 116 0.82 3.72 -8.25
N ALA A 117 1.46 4.75 -8.83
CA ALA A 117 2.83 4.65 -9.32
C ALA A 117 3.82 4.26 -8.21
N LEU A 118 3.68 4.83 -7.01
CA LEU A 118 4.52 4.51 -5.85
C LEU A 118 4.35 3.06 -5.37
N LEU A 119 3.25 2.38 -5.71
CA LEU A 119 3.09 0.95 -5.39
C LEU A 119 4.13 0.07 -6.09
N ILE A 120 4.88 0.58 -7.07
CA ILE A 120 5.99 -0.16 -7.67
C ILE A 120 7.05 -0.56 -6.64
N ILE A 121 7.25 0.26 -5.60
CA ILE A 121 8.21 -0.01 -4.51
C ILE A 121 7.79 -1.27 -3.72
N PRO A 122 6.57 -1.34 -3.13
CA PRO A 122 6.12 -2.56 -2.46
C PRO A 122 5.93 -3.74 -3.41
N ILE A 123 5.56 -3.52 -4.69
CA ILE A 123 5.49 -4.59 -5.69
C ILE A 123 6.86 -5.26 -5.86
N ALA A 124 7.93 -4.47 -6.06
CA ALA A 124 9.29 -4.99 -6.18
C ALA A 124 9.68 -5.79 -4.93
N PHE A 125 9.37 -5.27 -3.74
CA PHE A 125 9.58 -6.00 -2.49
C PHE A 125 8.84 -7.35 -2.44
N TYR A 126 7.55 -7.38 -2.84
CA TYR A 126 6.78 -8.63 -2.86
C TYR A 126 7.30 -9.64 -3.88
N ILE A 127 7.87 -9.20 -5.00
CA ILE A 127 8.53 -10.09 -5.97
C ILE A 127 9.71 -10.80 -5.30
N PHE A 128 10.63 -10.04 -4.69
CA PHE A 128 11.79 -10.64 -4.00
C PHE A 128 11.37 -11.53 -2.85
N ALA A 129 10.38 -11.12 -2.04
CA ALA A 129 9.86 -11.93 -0.95
C ALA A 129 9.20 -13.23 -1.46
N SER A 130 8.48 -13.18 -2.59
CA SER A 130 7.86 -14.36 -3.19
C SER A 130 8.91 -15.34 -3.74
N ILE A 131 10.01 -14.85 -4.32
CA ILE A 131 11.12 -15.69 -4.79
C ILE A 131 11.82 -16.33 -3.60
N ALA A 132 12.07 -15.57 -2.52
CA ALA A 132 12.68 -16.10 -1.31
C ALA A 132 11.82 -17.17 -0.63
N ASP A 133 10.50 -16.97 -0.57
CA ASP A 133 9.55 -17.96 -0.02
C ASP A 133 9.44 -19.22 -0.88
N PHE A 134 9.60 -19.09 -2.21
CA PHE A 134 9.66 -20.22 -3.13
C PHE A 134 10.98 -21.01 -3.01
N LEU A 135 12.13 -20.31 -2.88
CA LEU A 135 13.46 -20.93 -2.81
C LEU A 135 13.78 -21.51 -1.42
N ILE A 136 13.21 -20.96 -0.36
CA ILE A 136 13.35 -21.47 1.01
C ILE A 136 12.00 -22.12 1.37
N PRO A 137 11.76 -23.38 0.98
CA PRO A 137 10.57 -24.08 1.45
C PRO A 137 10.66 -24.15 2.97
N GLN A 138 9.85 -23.34 3.64
CA GLN A 138 9.62 -23.43 5.06
C GLN A 138 9.21 -24.87 5.34
N ARG A 139 10.15 -25.64 5.89
CA ARG A 139 9.96 -26.98 6.44
C ARG A 139 8.68 -26.88 7.26
N LYS A 140 7.62 -27.55 6.77
CA LYS A 140 6.35 -27.74 7.47
C LYS A 140 6.65 -27.89 8.96
N ASN A 141 5.91 -27.21 9.82
CA ASN A 141 5.95 -27.38 11.27
C ASN A 141 5.89 -28.87 11.63
N ALA A 142 7.05 -29.52 11.66
CA ALA A 142 7.30 -30.81 12.27
C ALA A 142 7.50 -30.51 13.75
N THR A 143 6.40 -30.23 14.44
CA THR A 143 6.34 -30.26 15.90
C THR A 143 4.90 -30.46 16.37
N HIS A 144 4.18 -31.39 15.74
CA HIS A 144 3.39 -32.32 16.53
C HIS A 144 4.29 -33.53 16.79
N LEU A 145 5.05 -33.48 17.88
CA LEU A 145 5.62 -34.68 18.47
C LEU A 145 4.44 -35.61 18.82
N PRO A 146 4.38 -36.85 18.33
CA PRO A 146 3.57 -37.86 18.99
C PRO A 146 4.26 -38.14 20.32
N THR A 147 3.63 -37.76 21.43
CA THR A 147 4.01 -38.26 22.74
C THR A 147 3.69 -39.75 22.77
N ASN A 148 4.60 -40.57 22.23
CA ASN A 148 4.66 -41.99 22.54
C ASN A 148 5.05 -42.10 24.02
N GLN A 149 4.05 -42.11 24.89
CA GLN A 149 4.19 -42.76 26.19
C GLN A 149 4.12 -44.26 25.94
N THR A 150 5.30 -44.86 25.86
CA THR A 150 5.51 -46.29 25.89
C THR A 150 4.97 -46.85 27.20
N ASP A 151 4.21 -47.93 27.09
CA ASP A 151 3.84 -48.86 28.14
C ASP A 151 4.99 -49.12 29.12
N ASN A 152 4.70 -48.95 30.41
CA ASN A 152 5.28 -49.79 31.45
C ASN A 152 4.13 -50.52 32.15
N SER A 153 3.85 -51.71 31.64
CA SER A 153 3.14 -52.76 32.34
C SER A 153 4.06 -53.33 33.43
N SER A 154 3.79 -52.99 34.69
CA SER A 154 4.13 -53.84 35.83
C SER A 154 3.04 -53.77 36.90
N SER A 155 2.09 -54.69 36.76
CA SER A 155 1.57 -55.53 37.85
C SER A 155 1.39 -54.88 39.23
N VAL A 156 0.19 -54.35 39.51
CA VAL A 156 -0.37 -54.31 40.87
C VAL A 156 -1.89 -54.62 40.82
N LEU A 157 -2.19 -55.85 40.44
CA LEU A 157 -3.21 -56.72 41.07
C LEU A 157 -2.32 -57.76 41.79
N ASN A 158 -2.43 -58.15 43.06
CA ASN A 158 -3.47 -58.24 44.09
C ASN A 158 -2.71 -58.60 45.43
N PRO A 159 -3.30 -58.79 46.62
CA PRO A 159 -4.68 -59.20 46.94
C PRO A 159 -5.50 -58.26 47.84
#